data_AF-A0A151PE73-F1
#
_entry.id   AF-A0A151PE73-F1
#
_cell.length_a   1.000
_cell.length_b   1.000
_cell.length_c   1.000
_cell.angle_alpha   90.00
_cell.angle_beta   90.00
_cell.angle_gamma   90.00
#
_symmetry.space_group_name_H-M   'P 1'
#
loop_
_entity.id
_entity.type
_entity.pdbx_description
1 polymer ?
#
loop_
_entity_poly.entity_id
_entity_poly.type
_entity_poly.pdbx_seq_one_letter_code
_entity_poly.pdbx_strand_id
1 'polypeptide(L)' 'MPDEVNIDELLELDTDEERARKLQGILRSCGNSTEDFVRELLLKLRGLQKQQALQQPSPDEQELQDHA' A
#
# COMPACT_ATOMS: atom_id res chain seq x y z
N MET A 1 19.83 -9.63 -5.72
CA MET A 1 18.95 -8.49 -5.41
C MET A 1 18.15 -8.88 -4.19
N PRO A 2 18.02 -8.02 -3.17
CA PRO A 2 17.05 -8.27 -2.11
C PRO A 2 15.66 -8.36 -2.74
N ASP A 3 14.78 -9.16 -2.13
CA ASP A 3 13.37 -9.18 -2.48
C ASP A 3 12.76 -7.81 -2.09
N GLU A 4 12.45 -6.99 -3.10
CA GLU A 4 11.85 -5.66 -2.92
C GLU A 4 10.32 -5.77 -2.76
N VAL A 5 9.76 -4.96 -1.87
CA VAL A 5 8.31 -4.91 -1.61
C VAL A 5 7.76 -3.63 -2.24
N ASN A 6 6.82 -3.77 -3.18
CA ASN A 6 6.14 -2.64 -3.82
C ASN A 6 5.03 -2.08 -2.90
N ILE A 7 5.19 -0.86 -2.40
CA ILE A 7 4.24 -0.23 -1.49
C ILE A 7 2.96 0.21 -2.22
N ASP A 8 3.08 0.78 -3.42
CA ASP A 8 1.91 1.14 -4.26
C ASP A 8 1.01 -0.08 -4.50
N GLU A 9 1.60 -1.20 -4.89
CA GLU A 9 0.87 -2.44 -5.15
C GLU A 9 0.17 -2.98 -3.90
N LEU A 10 0.73 -2.77 -2.72
CA LEU A 10 0.05 -3.11 -1.46
C LEU A 10 -1.09 -2.14 -1.15
N LEU A 11 -0.94 -0.84 -1.46
CA LEU A 11 -1.99 0.16 -1.28
C LEU A 11 -3.19 -0.08 -2.21
N GLU A 12 -2.95 -0.62 -3.40
CA GLU A 12 -3.98 -1.02 -4.37
C GLU A 12 -4.84 -2.19 -3.89
N LEU A 13 -4.35 -3.02 -2.96
CA LEU A 13 -5.14 -4.12 -2.40
C LEU A 13 -6.22 -3.60 -1.45
N ASP A 14 -7.44 -4.12 -1.60
CA ASP A 14 -8.61 -3.76 -0.79
C ASP A 14 -8.53 -4.23 0.66
N THR A 15 -7.88 -5.38 0.91
CA THR A 15 -7.91 -6.05 2.21
C THR A 15 -6.53 -6.25 2.83
N ASP A 16 -6.45 -6.13 4.17
CA ASP A 16 -5.23 -6.45 4.92
C ASP A 16 -4.82 -7.93 4.77
N GLU A 17 -5.78 -8.82 4.51
CA GLU A 17 -5.52 -10.26 4.33
C GLU A 17 -4.73 -10.53 3.04
N GLU A 18 -5.10 -9.90 1.93
CA GLU A 18 -4.35 -9.99 0.68
C GLU A 18 -2.96 -9.37 0.80
N ARG A 19 -2.87 -8.20 1.45
CA ARG A 19 -1.60 -7.53 1.75
C ARG A 19 -0.68 -8.43 2.58
N ALA A 20 -1.22 -9.06 3.63
CA ALA A 20 -0.48 -9.98 4.49
C ALA A 20 0.02 -11.20 3.70
N ARG A 21 -0.82 -11.79 2.85
CA ARG A 21 -0.49 -12.96 2.04
C ARG A 21 0.62 -12.66 1.04
N LYS A 22 0.58 -11.48 0.42
CA LYS A 22 1.61 -11.03 -0.52
C LYS A 22 2.93 -10.79 0.19
N LEU A 23 2.90 -10.09 1.33
CA LEU A 23 4.07 -9.87 2.17
C LEU A 23 4.68 -11.18 2.68
N GLN A 24 3.87 -12.13 3.13
CA GLN A 24 4.36 -13.45 3.52
C GLN A 24 5.01 -14.19 2.34
N GLY A 25 4.48 -14.04 1.12
CA GLY A 25 5.06 -14.62 -0.09
C GLY A 25 6.46 -14.07 -0.40
N ILE A 26 6.64 -12.75 -0.31
CA ILE A 26 7.92 -12.05 -0.54
C ILE A 26 8.91 -12.37 0.58
N LEU A 27 8.45 -12.30 1.82
CA LEU A 27 9.25 -12.53 3.02
C LEU A 27 9.47 -14.02 3.32
N ARG A 28 8.93 -14.95 2.51
CA ARG A 28 9.09 -16.40 2.68
C ARG A 28 10.56 -16.84 2.62
N SER A 29 11.38 -16.14 1.82
CA SER A 29 12.84 -16.38 1.76
C SER A 29 13.57 -15.82 2.97
N CYS A 30 12.95 -14.93 3.75
CA CYS A 30 13.50 -14.43 5.00
C CYS A 30 13.23 -15.49 6.07
N GLY A 31 14.24 -16.29 6.42
CA GLY A 31 14.13 -17.44 7.34
C GLY A 31 13.81 -17.11 8.81
N ASN A 32 13.23 -15.94 9.10
CA ASN A 32 12.84 -15.49 10.43
C ASN A 32 11.33 -15.24 10.48
N SER A 33 10.77 -15.14 11.69
CA SER A 33 9.36 -14.79 11.91
C SER A 33 9.04 -13.39 11.37
N THR A 34 8.42 -13.34 10.20
CA THR A 34 8.06 -12.08 9.53
C THR A 34 6.68 -11.57 9.95
N GLU A 35 5.94 -12.31 10.78
CA GLU A 35 4.61 -11.95 11.27
C GLU A 35 4.55 -10.57 11.93
N ASP A 36 5.56 -10.21 12.73
CA ASP A 36 5.59 -8.92 13.40
C ASP A 36 5.82 -7.76 12.41
N PHE A 37 6.74 -7.98 11.47
CA PHE A 37 6.98 -7.03 10.38
C PHE A 37 5.74 -6.85 9.49
N VAL A 38 5.07 -7.94 9.14
CA VAL A 38 3.82 -7.91 8.36
C VAL A 38 2.75 -7.11 9.11
N ARG A 39 2.54 -7.38 10.40
CA ARG A 39 1.58 -6.64 11.23
C ARG A 39 1.89 -5.15 11.30
N GLU A 40 3.16 -4.79 11.54
CA GLU A 40 3.56 -3.38 11.63
C GLU A 40 3.38 -2.65 10.29
N LEU A 41 3.74 -3.31 9.18
CA LEU A 41 3.62 -2.75 7.85
C LEU A 41 2.17 -2.53 7.44
N LEU A 42 1.27 -3.47 7.74
CA LEU A 42 -0.17 -3.31 7.53
C LEU A 42 -0.73 -2.11 8.30
N LEU A 43 -0.30 -1.92 9.54
CA LEU A 43 -0.72 -0.79 10.36
C LEU A 43 -0.29 0.55 9.73
N LYS A 44 0.95 0.63 9.23
CA LYS A 44 1.47 1.80 8.51
C LYS A 44 0.74 2.03 7.19
N LEU A 45 0.45 0.96 6.43
CA LEU A 45 -0.30 1.03 5.17
C LEU A 45 -1.72 1.56 5.36
N ARG A 46 -2.44 1.14 6.42
CA ARG A 46 -3.73 1.74 6.77
C ARG A 46 -3.63 3.23 7.03
N GLY A 47 -2.56 3.67 7.70
CA GLY A 47 -2.27 5.09 7.91
C GLY A 47 -2.07 5.85 6.59
N LEU A 48 -1.23 5.31 5.70
CA LEU A 48 -0.94 5.91 4.39
C LEU A 48 -2.19 5.99 3.49
N GLN A 49 -2.97 4.91 3.39
CA GLN A 49 -4.18 4.88 2.56
C GLN A 49 -5.19 5.93 3.03
N LYS A 50 -5.30 6.15 4.34
CA LYS A 50 -6.15 7.20 4.91
C LYS A 50 -5.65 8.62 4.57
N GLN A 51 -4.33 8.82 4.47
CA GLN A 51 -3.75 10.09 4.03
C GLN A 51 -3.92 10.32 2.53
N GLN A 52 -3.76 9.29 1.69
CA GLN A 52 -4.01 9.38 0.26
C GLN A 52 -5.49 9.63 -0.06
N ALA A 53 -6.41 9.02 0.69
CA ALA A 53 -7.84 9.30 0.58
C ALA A 53 -8.20 10.74 0.98
N LEU A 54 -7.41 11.38 1.87
CA LEU A 54 -7.55 12.80 2.20
C LEU A 54 -6.89 13.73 1.17
N GLN A 55 -5.91 13.24 0.42
CA GLN A 55 -5.22 13.96 -0.66
C GLN A 55 -5.87 13.75 -2.02
N GLN A 56 -7.09 13.18 -2.07
CA GLN A 56 -7.87 13.20 -3.31
C GLN A 56 -7.97 14.67 -3.76
N PRO A 57 -7.64 14.97 -5.03
CA PRO A 57 -7.70 16.32 -5.53
C PRO A 57 -9.12 16.83 -5.27
N SER A 58 -9.19 17.96 -4.57
CA SER A 58 -10.45 18.69 -4.50
C SER A 58 -10.95 18.90 -5.93
N PRO A 59 -12.27 18.90 -6.18
CA PRO A 59 -12.86 18.96 -7.54
C PRO A 59 -12.52 20.22 -8.37
N ASP A 60 -11.52 21.02 -7.96
CA ASP A 60 -11.03 22.23 -8.62
C ASP A 60 -10.06 21.94 -9.80
N GLU A 61 -9.52 20.72 -9.95
CA GLU A 61 -8.66 20.39 -11.11
C GLU A 61 -9.44 19.86 -12.34
N GLN A 62 -10.78 19.89 -12.33
CA GLN A 62 -11.60 19.40 -13.44
C GLN A 62 -12.02 20.49 -14.45
N GLU A 63 -11.74 21.77 -14.17
CA GLU A 63 -12.20 22.89 -15.03
C GLU A 63 -11.19 23.34 -16.10
N LEU A 64 -9.93 22.86 -16.07
CA LEU A 64 -8.91 23.28 -17.06
C LEU A 64 -8.75 22.35 -18.27
N GLN A 65 -9.63 21.36 -18.44
CA GLN A 65 -9.60 20.44 -19.59
C GLN A 65 -10.74 20.69 -20.60
N ASP A 66 -11.75 21.50 -20.27
CA ASP A 66 -12.92 21.79 -21.14
C ASP A 66 -12.75 23.03 -22.04
N HIS A 67 -11.52 23.57 -22.13
CA HIS A 67 -11.21 24.70 -23.02
C HIS A 67 -9.90 24.48 -23.77
N ALA A 68 -9.92 23.57 -24.74
CA ALA A 68 -8.94 23.51 -25.83
C ALA A 68 -9.60 23.05 -27.13
#